data_AF-Q66EP8-F1
#
_entry.id   AF-Q66EP8-F1
#
_cell.length_a   1.000
_cell.length_b   1.000
_cell.length_c   1.000
_cell.angle_alpha   90.00
_cell.angle_beta   90.00
_cell.angle_gamma   90.00
#
_symmetry.space_group_name_H-M   'P 1'
#
loop_
_entity.id
_entity.type
_entity.pdbx_description
1 polymer ?
#
loop_
_entity_poly.entity_id
_entity_poly.type
_entity_poly.pdbx_seq_one_letter_code
_entity_poly.pdbx_strand_id
1 'polypeptide(L)'
;MDISAPILFDKLSLRHEHVRLPHWREVIVRDIESLLNDSAHSARLKLKKYPHCEASVLNYGLPSLSQQVPVITDLLELARHIQRIIATFESRLDPRSIKVVPLINKGETWVLAILFDIHARCNLPGEEHLVNLRIALDYSYGMVRVL
;
A
#
# COMPACT_ATOMS: atom_id res chain seq x y z
N MET A 1 29.93 -11.55 4.35
CA MET A 1 28.73 -10.75 4.11
C MET A 1 27.78 -11.65 3.35
N ASP A 2 26.83 -12.24 4.05
CA ASP A 2 25.89 -13.18 3.44
C ASP A 2 24.78 -12.35 2.79
N ILE A 3 24.85 -12.21 1.48
CA ILE A 3 23.83 -11.49 0.70
C ILE A 3 22.67 -12.48 0.60
N SER A 4 21.72 -12.36 1.53
CA SER A 4 20.47 -13.14 1.48
C SER A 4 19.88 -13.00 0.08
N ALA A 5 19.76 -14.13 -0.61
CA ALA A 5 19.15 -14.19 -1.93
C ALA A 5 17.78 -13.52 -1.90
N PRO A 6 17.39 -12.78 -2.96
CA PRO A 6 16.05 -12.20 -3.01
C PRO A 6 15.03 -13.33 -2.88
N ILE A 7 14.21 -13.25 -1.84
CA ILE A 7 13.19 -14.26 -1.53
C ILE A 7 12.12 -14.14 -2.61
N LEU A 8 12.23 -14.97 -3.64
CA LEU A 8 11.27 -15.01 -4.75
C LEU A 8 9.95 -15.57 -4.20
N PHE A 9 8.92 -14.71 -4.21
CA PHE A 9 7.57 -15.13 -3.85
C PHE A 9 7.02 -15.99 -4.98
N ASP A 10 7.22 -17.30 -4.88
CA ASP A 10 6.77 -18.24 -5.89
C ASP A 10 5.25 -18.45 -5.79
N LYS A 11 4.51 -17.62 -6.55
CA LYS A 11 3.06 -17.70 -6.71
C LYS A 11 2.62 -18.87 -7.61
N LEU A 12 3.54 -19.50 -8.34
CA LEU A 12 3.25 -20.49 -9.39
C LEU A 12 3.60 -21.93 -8.96
N SER A 13 4.41 -22.08 -7.91
CA SER A 13 4.58 -23.38 -7.28
C SER A 13 3.33 -23.78 -6.53
N LEU A 14 2.60 -24.75 -7.07
CA LEU A 14 1.55 -25.53 -6.39
C LEU A 14 2.05 -26.30 -5.15
N ARG A 15 3.33 -26.13 -4.79
CA ARG A 15 3.94 -26.68 -3.57
C ARG A 15 3.60 -25.76 -2.41
N HIS A 16 2.50 -26.06 -1.74
CA HIS A 16 2.18 -25.58 -0.40
C HIS A 16 3.14 -26.20 0.64
N GLU A 17 4.45 -26.16 0.42
CA GLU A 17 5.37 -26.41 1.52
C GLU A 17 5.24 -25.23 2.49
N HIS A 18 5.19 -25.54 3.79
CA HIS A 18 5.19 -24.57 4.89
C HIS A 18 6.47 -23.73 4.82
N VAL A 19 6.54 -22.77 3.90
CA VAL A 19 7.58 -21.76 3.91
C VAL A 19 7.24 -20.86 5.09
N ARG A 20 7.79 -21.20 6.26
CA ARG A 20 8.06 -20.20 7.28
C ARG A 20 8.96 -19.20 6.59
N LEU A 21 8.40 -18.09 6.13
CA LEU A 21 9.14 -16.98 5.55
C LEU A 21 9.61 -16.15 6.75
N PRO A 22 10.79 -16.40 7.34
CA PRO A 22 11.39 -15.36 8.17
C PRO A 22 11.43 -14.12 7.29
N HIS A 23 10.99 -12.96 7.82
CA HIS A 23 10.95 -11.68 7.11
C HIS A 23 9.74 -11.43 6.17
N TRP A 24 8.66 -12.23 6.21
CA TRP A 24 7.44 -11.92 5.41
C TRP A 24 6.90 -10.50 5.67
N ARG A 25 6.99 -10.03 6.91
CA ARG A 25 6.57 -8.67 7.30
C ARG A 25 7.38 -7.61 6.58
N GLU A 26 8.70 -7.77 6.55
CA GLU A 26 9.63 -6.81 5.92
C GLU A 26 9.39 -6.73 4.42
N VAL A 27 9.15 -7.89 3.79
CA VAL A 27 8.80 -7.96 2.36
C VAL A 27 7.50 -7.21 2.07
N ILE A 28 6.44 -7.44 2.85
CA ILE A 28 5.16 -6.73 2.67
C ILE A 28 5.31 -5.23 2.92
N VAL A 29 6.04 -4.83 3.96
CA VAL A 29 6.30 -3.42 4.27
C VAL A 29 7.02 -2.73 3.11
N ARG A 30 8.11 -3.33 2.61
CA ARG A 30 8.87 -2.80 1.48
C ARG A 30 8.02 -2.70 0.21
N ASP A 31 7.23 -3.73 -0.08
CA ASP A 31 6.45 -3.79 -1.31
C ASP A 31 5.27 -2.81 -1.25
N ILE A 32 4.64 -2.60 -0.09
CA ILE A 32 3.64 -1.53 0.13
C ILE A 32 4.29 -0.14 0.00
N GLU A 33 5.46 0.08 0.59
CA GLU A 33 6.19 1.35 0.44
C GLU A 33 6.51 1.62 -1.04
N SER A 34 6.97 0.59 -1.76
CA SER A 34 7.28 0.69 -3.19
C SER A 34 6.02 0.98 -4.02
N LEU A 35 4.93 0.27 -3.76
CA LEU A 35 3.62 0.48 -4.40
C LEU A 35 3.12 1.92 -4.19
N LEU A 36 3.19 2.44 -2.97
CA LEU A 36 2.64 3.76 -2.66
C LEU A 36 3.55 4.90 -3.12
N ASN A 37 4.86 4.67 -3.33
CA ASN A 37 5.76 5.66 -3.90
C ASN A 37 5.81 5.65 -5.44
N ASP A 38 5.38 4.56 -6.08
CA ASP A 38 5.35 4.48 -7.53
C ASP A 38 4.15 5.28 -8.08
N SER A 39 4.41 6.48 -8.58
CA SER A 39 3.39 7.41 -9.07
C SER A 39 3.41 7.59 -10.59
N ALA A 40 4.22 6.80 -11.31
CA ALA A 40 4.62 7.09 -12.68
C ALA A 40 3.43 7.16 -13.68
N HIS A 41 2.32 6.48 -13.41
CA HIS A 41 1.21 6.39 -14.37
C HIS A 41 -0.20 6.69 -13.82
N SER A 42 -0.47 6.50 -12.53
CA SER A 42 -1.85 6.60 -11.98
C SER A 42 -2.43 8.02 -12.02
N ALA A 43 -1.60 9.06 -11.86
CA ALA A 43 -2.09 10.45 -11.79
C ALA A 43 -2.63 11.03 -13.11
N ARG A 44 -2.20 10.51 -14.28
CA ARG A 44 -2.52 11.09 -15.60
C ARG A 44 -3.72 10.45 -16.30
N LEU A 45 -4.19 9.28 -15.86
CA LEU A 45 -5.15 8.49 -16.64
C LEU A 45 -6.58 8.67 -16.13
N LYS A 46 -7.47 9.22 -16.96
CA LYS A 46 -8.92 9.29 -16.68
C LYS A 46 -9.57 7.93 -16.95
N LEU A 47 -9.38 6.96 -16.04
CA LEU A 47 -9.80 5.56 -16.23
C LEU A 47 -11.21 5.24 -15.70
N LYS A 48 -11.98 6.22 -15.22
CA LYS A 48 -13.35 6.00 -14.69
C LYS A 48 -14.30 5.28 -15.66
N LYS A 49 -14.06 5.40 -16.98
CA LYS A 49 -14.85 4.72 -18.03
C LYS A 49 -14.31 3.33 -18.40
N TYR A 50 -13.18 2.92 -17.83
CA TYR A 50 -12.40 1.73 -18.19
C TYR A 50 -12.03 0.93 -16.92
N PRO A 51 -12.98 0.18 -16.33
CA PRO A 51 -12.76 -0.50 -15.04
C PRO A 51 -11.62 -1.53 -15.08
N HIS A 52 -11.42 -2.21 -16.20
CA HIS A 52 -10.30 -3.13 -16.37
C HIS A 52 -8.94 -2.43 -16.40
N CYS A 53 -8.89 -1.19 -16.91
CA CYS A 53 -7.66 -0.39 -16.89
C CYS A 53 -7.38 0.13 -15.48
N GLU A 54 -8.42 0.49 -14.72
CA GLU A 54 -8.31 0.96 -13.33
C GLU A 54 -7.72 -0.10 -12.39
N ALA A 55 -8.02 -1.38 -12.63
CA ALA A 55 -7.47 -2.50 -11.87
C ALA A 55 -6.18 -3.09 -12.48
N SER A 56 -5.68 -2.51 -13.58
CA SER A 56 -4.47 -2.99 -14.25
C SER A 56 -3.23 -2.25 -13.76
N VAL A 57 -2.06 -2.76 -14.14
CA VAL A 57 -0.76 -2.12 -13.89
C VAL A 57 -0.67 -0.69 -14.44
N LEU A 58 -1.56 -0.27 -15.36
CA LEU A 58 -1.65 1.11 -15.83
C LEU A 58 -1.99 2.09 -14.71
N ASN A 59 -2.68 1.62 -13.67
CA ASN A 59 -3.06 2.41 -12.50
C ASN A 59 -2.28 1.97 -11.24
N TYR A 60 -1.07 1.44 -11.44
CA TYR A 60 -0.21 1.02 -10.33
C TYR A 60 0.24 2.24 -9.51
N GLY A 61 0.11 2.09 -8.18
CA GLY A 61 0.59 3.00 -7.16
C GLY A 61 -0.19 4.29 -6.96
N LEU A 62 0.28 5.12 -6.01
CA LEU A 62 -0.47 6.28 -5.51
C LEU A 62 -0.23 7.50 -6.40
N PRO A 63 -1.28 8.17 -6.92
CA PRO A 63 -1.10 9.37 -7.73
C PRO A 63 -0.46 10.49 -6.90
N SER A 64 0.48 11.22 -7.51
CA SER A 64 1.17 12.33 -6.85
C SER A 64 0.18 13.39 -6.39
N LEU A 65 0.07 13.57 -5.07
CA LEU A 65 -0.80 14.59 -4.47
C LEU A 65 -0.41 16.02 -4.83
N SER A 66 0.87 16.24 -5.19
CA SER A 66 1.39 17.54 -5.64
C SER A 66 0.74 18.05 -6.94
N GLN A 67 0.18 17.17 -7.77
CA GLN A 67 -0.43 17.52 -9.06
C GLN A 67 -1.97 17.68 -8.98
N GLN A 68 -2.60 17.29 -7.86
CA GLN A 68 -4.07 17.29 -7.70
C GLN A 68 -4.58 18.30 -6.66
N VAL A 69 -3.82 19.36 -6.38
CA VAL A 69 -4.26 20.44 -5.47
C VAL A 69 -5.49 21.13 -6.09
N PRO A 70 -6.67 20.91 -5.51
CA PRO A 70 -7.09 21.76 -4.42
C PRO A 70 -7.14 20.94 -3.14
N VAL A 71 -6.56 21.50 -2.08
CA VAL A 71 -6.85 21.25 -0.65
C VAL A 71 -7.38 19.85 -0.37
N ILE A 72 -6.59 18.99 0.27
CA ILE A 72 -7.01 17.71 0.85
C ILE A 72 -8.26 17.96 1.71
N THR A 73 -9.44 17.90 1.09
CA THR A 73 -10.72 18.26 1.72
C THR A 73 -11.36 16.98 2.26
N ASP A 74 -10.93 15.81 1.78
CA ASP A 74 -11.38 14.52 2.30
C ASP A 74 -10.22 13.53 2.51
N LEU A 75 -9.62 13.55 3.70
CA LEU A 75 -8.67 12.53 4.16
C LEU A 75 -9.27 11.11 4.06
N LEU A 76 -10.60 10.98 4.17
CA LEU A 76 -11.29 9.71 4.04
C LEU A 76 -11.35 9.24 2.58
N GLU A 77 -11.41 10.15 1.61
CA GLU A 77 -11.31 9.80 0.18
C GLU A 77 -9.90 9.30 -0.14
N LEU A 78 -8.87 9.95 0.38
CA LEU A 78 -7.50 9.50 0.23
C LEU A 78 -7.28 8.13 0.90
N ALA A 79 -7.80 7.91 2.10
CA ALA A 79 -7.77 6.62 2.77
C ALA A 79 -8.47 5.52 1.93
N ARG A 80 -9.66 5.82 1.37
CA ARG A 80 -10.38 4.92 0.45
C ARG A 80 -9.55 4.62 -0.80
N HIS A 81 -8.82 5.60 -1.33
CA HIS A 81 -7.98 5.41 -2.50
C HIS A 81 -6.79 4.49 -2.19
N ILE A 82 -6.06 4.75 -1.10
CA ILE A 82 -4.96 3.90 -0.62
C ILE A 82 -5.47 2.47 -0.40
N GLN A 83 -6.63 2.31 0.24
CA GLN A 83 -7.26 1.00 0.44
C GLN A 83 -7.48 0.27 -0.89
N ARG A 84 -8.01 0.95 -1.92
CA ARG A 84 -8.27 0.36 -3.24
C ARG A 84 -6.99 -0.07 -3.95
N ILE A 85 -5.94 0.75 -3.87
CA ILE A 85 -4.63 0.45 -4.47
C ILE A 85 -4.05 -0.81 -3.82
N ILE A 86 -3.99 -0.86 -2.49
CA ILE A 86 -3.46 -2.02 -1.75
C ILE A 86 -4.32 -3.26 -2.04
N ALA A 87 -5.65 -3.14 -2.03
CA ALA A 87 -6.55 -4.26 -2.33
C ALA A 87 -6.38 -4.81 -3.76
N THR A 88 -5.94 -3.98 -4.70
CA THR A 88 -5.76 -4.36 -6.11
C THR A 88 -4.40 -4.99 -6.35
N PHE A 89 -3.34 -4.38 -5.83
CA PHE A 89 -1.96 -4.73 -6.18
C PHE A 89 -1.25 -5.56 -5.12
N GLU A 90 -1.74 -5.62 -3.87
CA GLU A 90 -1.18 -6.45 -2.80
C GLU A 90 -2.01 -7.69 -2.50
N SER A 91 -1.94 -8.65 -3.43
CA SER A 91 -2.66 -9.94 -3.35
C SER A 91 -2.29 -10.84 -2.17
N ARG A 92 -1.25 -10.51 -1.40
CA ARG A 92 -0.91 -11.22 -0.15
C ARG A 92 -1.83 -10.84 1.00
N LEU A 93 -2.43 -9.66 0.94
CA LEU A 93 -3.42 -9.19 1.90
C LEU A 93 -4.83 -9.60 1.43
N ASP A 94 -5.69 -10.00 2.35
CA ASP A 94 -7.10 -10.25 2.05
C ASP A 94 -7.80 -8.90 1.77
N PRO A 95 -8.26 -8.65 0.52
CA PRO A 95 -8.85 -7.38 0.12
C PRO A 95 -10.04 -6.93 0.99
N ARG A 96 -10.79 -7.89 1.55
CA ARG A 96 -11.97 -7.62 2.39
C ARG A 96 -11.60 -7.18 3.80
N SER A 97 -10.39 -7.48 4.22
CA SER A 97 -9.89 -7.18 5.57
C SER A 97 -9.17 -5.83 5.67
N ILE A 98 -8.76 -5.26 4.53
CA ILE A 98 -7.95 -4.03 4.49
C ILE A 98 -8.79 -2.85 4.99
N LYS A 99 -8.30 -2.18 6.04
CA LYS A 99 -8.84 -0.93 6.56
C LYS A 99 -7.72 0.10 6.61
N VAL A 100 -8.00 1.29 6.08
CA VAL A 100 -7.07 2.43 6.12
C VAL A 100 -7.74 3.55 6.89
N VAL A 101 -7.10 4.02 7.96
CA VAL A 101 -7.66 5.02 8.88
C VAL A 101 -6.74 6.23 8.95
N PRO A 102 -7.20 7.44 8.58
CA PRO A 102 -6.40 8.66 8.76
C PRO A 102 -6.25 8.98 10.26
N LEU A 103 -5.03 9.27 10.67
CA LEU A 103 -4.72 9.72 12.03
C LEU A 103 -4.84 11.24 12.09
N ILE A 104 -6.00 11.72 12.54
CA ILE A 104 -6.24 13.15 12.76
C ILE A 104 -5.87 13.48 14.21
N ASN A 105 -4.58 13.68 14.47
CA ASN A 105 -4.15 14.07 15.81
C ASN A 105 -4.33 15.58 16.02
N LYS A 106 -5.22 15.99 16.93
CA LYS A 106 -5.51 17.41 17.22
C LYS A 106 -4.33 18.16 17.88
N GLY A 107 -3.29 17.46 18.35
CA GLY A 107 -2.14 18.05 19.04
C GLY A 107 -0.78 17.88 18.36
N GLU A 108 -0.64 16.95 17.42
CA GLU A 108 0.62 16.67 16.71
C GLU A 108 0.34 16.46 15.23
N THR A 109 0.01 17.54 14.54
CA THR A 109 0.16 17.55 13.10
C THR A 109 1.66 17.62 12.85
N TRP A 110 2.25 16.51 12.42
CA TRP A 110 3.56 16.57 11.78
C TRP A 110 3.38 17.53 10.60
N VAL A 111 3.99 18.71 10.69
CA VAL A 111 3.65 19.90 9.89
C VAL A 111 3.63 19.61 8.38
N LEU A 112 4.30 18.55 7.93
CA LEU A 112 4.51 18.19 6.53
C LEU A 112 3.99 16.79 6.15
N ALA A 113 3.39 16.01 7.06
CA ALA A 113 2.99 14.63 6.78
C ALA A 113 1.62 14.24 7.36
N ILE A 114 0.84 13.51 6.56
CA ILE A 114 -0.43 12.90 6.96
C ILE A 114 -0.16 11.43 7.30
N LEU A 115 -0.60 11.00 8.47
CA LEU A 115 -0.42 9.62 8.92
C LEU A 115 -1.69 8.79 8.63
N PHE A 116 -1.48 7.54 8.23
CA PHE A 116 -2.55 6.54 8.10
C PHE A 116 -2.16 5.24 8.79
N ASP A 117 -3.08 4.66 9.55
CA ASP A 117 -2.97 3.29 10.03
C ASP A 117 -3.65 2.34 9.05
N ILE A 118 -2.94 1.26 8.71
CA ILE A 118 -3.39 0.22 7.78
C ILE A 118 -3.47 -1.10 8.56
N HIS A 119 -4.64 -1.70 8.54
CA HIS A 119 -4.93 -2.99 9.16
C HIS A 119 -5.38 -3.97 8.10
N ALA A 120 -4.78 -5.16 8.05
CA ALA A 120 -5.15 -6.21 7.12
C ALA A 120 -4.84 -7.60 7.67
N ARG A 121 -5.53 -8.61 7.14
CA ARG A 121 -5.19 -10.02 7.28
C ARG A 121 -4.31 -10.42 6.10
N CYS A 122 -3.22 -11.13 6.38
CA CYS A 122 -2.32 -11.67 5.38
C CYS A 122 -2.63 -13.15 5.16
N ASN A 123 -2.79 -13.53 3.89
CA ASN A 123 -3.13 -14.89 3.47
C ASN A 123 -1.87 -15.66 3.08
N LEU A 124 -1.01 -15.92 4.07
CA LEU A 124 0.19 -16.75 3.89
C LEU A 124 -0.14 -18.22 4.24
N PRO A 125 0.47 -19.19 3.54
CA PRO A 125 0.31 -20.60 3.90
C PRO A 125 0.80 -20.84 5.33
N GLY A 126 -0.03 -21.48 6.15
CA GLY A 126 0.33 -21.90 7.51
C GLY A 126 -0.54 -21.29 8.60
N GLU A 127 -0.80 -19.99 8.59
CA GLU A 127 -1.64 -19.29 9.60
C GLU A 127 -2.20 -17.95 9.08
N GLU A 128 -3.33 -17.51 9.64
CA GLU A 128 -3.85 -16.14 9.43
C GLU A 128 -3.03 -15.14 10.23
N HIS A 129 -2.31 -14.25 9.54
CA HIS A 129 -1.48 -13.25 10.20
C HIS A 129 -2.13 -11.87 10.13
N LEU A 130 -2.14 -11.13 11.24
CA LEU A 130 -2.53 -9.72 11.24
C LEU A 130 -1.34 -8.81 10.93
N VAL A 131 -1.57 -7.90 9.98
CA VAL A 131 -0.64 -6.85 9.56
C VAL A 131 -1.22 -5.52 9.98
N ASN A 132 -0.47 -4.84 10.85
CA ASN A 132 -0.72 -3.47 11.23
C ASN A 132 0.53 -2.69 10.84
N LEU A 133 0.37 -1.67 10.02
CA LEU A 133 1.45 -0.79 9.60
C LEU A 133 0.95 0.64 9.58
N ARG A 134 1.86 1.57 9.87
CA ARG A 134 1.57 2.99 9.80
C ARG A 134 2.34 3.57 8.64
N ILE A 135 1.69 4.41 7.85
CA ILE A 135 2.34 5.17 6.79
C ILE A 135 2.31 6.65 7.09
N ALA A 136 3.39 7.33 6.73
CA ALA A 136 3.49 8.77 6.68
C ALA A 136 3.57 9.23 5.23
N LEU A 137 2.59 10.02 4.81
CA LEU A 137 2.52 10.62 3.49
C LEU A 137 2.93 12.09 3.57
N ASP A 138 4.09 12.42 3.02
CA ASP A 138 4.56 13.78 2.87
C ASP A 138 3.78 14.47 1.76
N TYR A 139 2.95 15.46 2.10
CA TYR A 139 2.11 16.15 1.13
C TYR A 139 2.89 17.17 0.28
N SER A 140 4.10 17.54 0.68
CA SER A 140 4.96 18.50 -0.03
C SER A 140 5.65 17.83 -1.22
N TYR A 141 6.11 16.60 -1.03
CA TYR A 141 6.87 15.85 -2.03
C TYR A 141 6.13 14.62 -2.59
N GLY A 142 4.99 14.25 -2.02
CA GLY A 142 4.22 13.06 -2.45
C GLY A 142 4.87 11.73 -2.07
N MET A 143 5.81 11.73 -1.13
CA MET A 143 6.54 10.54 -0.68
C MET A 143 5.78 9.83 0.42
N VAL A 144 5.72 8.50 0.36
CA VAL A 144 5.17 7.65 1.41
C VAL A 144 6.29 6.91 2.12
N ARG A 145 6.25 6.88 3.45
CA ARG A 145 7.15 6.07 4.29
C ARG A 145 6.34 5.18 5.19
N VAL A 146 6.79 3.95 5.40
CA VAL A 146 6.23 3.07 6.44
C VAL A 146 7.00 3.29 7.75
N LEU A 147 6.29 3.41 8.86
CA LEU A 147 6.82 3.65 10.21
C LEU A 147 6.84 2.36 11.06
#